data_AF-A0A7Y6Q4P8-F1
#
_entry.id   AF-A0A7Y6Q4P8-F1
#
_cell.length_a   1.000
_cell.length_b   1.000
_cell.length_c   1.000
_cell.angle_alpha   90.00
_cell.angle_beta   90.00
_cell.angle_gamma   90.00
#
_symmetry.space_group_name_H-M   'P 1'
#
loop_
_entity.id
_entity.type
_entity.pdbx_description
1 polymer ?
#
loop_
_entity_poly.entity_id
_entity_poly.type
_entity_poly.pdbx_seq_one_letter_code
_entity_poly.pdbx_strand_id
1 'polypeptide(L)'
;MNLRLLATSMAIGSLCMIALYLFAPRTPPSDAEFKQSAATFIKRPGAAEEWVAICRPLLMPQLLEAKHEGALLSTLTAEAEDVCRRFSKVVADGRLTMIEINSHQGPLPFKVVEDAERRPPPAGR
;
A
#
# COMPACT_ATOMS: atom_id res chain seq x y z
N MET A 1 -13.19 -11.05 39.88
CA MET A 1 -12.86 -10.31 38.64
C MET A 1 -13.14 -8.83 38.89
N ASN A 2 -12.13 -7.95 38.79
CA ASN A 2 -12.25 -6.55 39.22
C ASN A 2 -13.01 -5.71 38.18
N LEU A 3 -14.33 -5.56 38.38
CA LEU A 3 -15.22 -4.73 37.55
C LEU A 3 -14.70 -3.30 37.33
N ARG A 4 -13.99 -2.73 38.31
CA ARG A 4 -13.34 -1.42 38.20
C ARG A 4 -12.23 -1.39 37.14
N LEU A 5 -11.43 -2.45 37.05
CA LEU A 5 -10.34 -2.53 36.06
C LEU A 5 -10.90 -2.66 34.63
N LEU A 6 -12.01 -3.38 34.49
CA LEU A 6 -12.70 -3.56 33.21
C LEU A 6 -13.38 -2.27 32.73
N ALA A 7 -13.97 -1.51 33.65
CA ALA A 7 -14.58 -0.21 33.34
C ALA A 7 -13.52 0.84 32.94
N THR A 8 -12.38 0.87 33.63
CA THR A 8 -11.29 1.80 33.30
C THR A 8 -10.66 1.48 31.94
N SER A 9 -10.46 0.20 31.60
CA SER A 9 -9.90 -0.17 30.29
C SER A 9 -10.84 0.19 29.12
N MET A 10 -12.15 0.00 29.30
CA MET A 10 -13.16 0.42 28.32
C MET A 10 -13.24 1.94 28.17
N ALA A 11 -13.10 2.70 29.26
CA ALA A 11 -13.08 4.16 29.21
C ALA A 11 -11.86 4.69 28.44
N ILE A 12 -10.67 4.12 28.67
CA ILE A 12 -9.45 4.46 27.94
C ILE A 12 -9.59 4.12 26.45
N GLY A 13 -10.10 2.93 26.12
CA GLY A 13 -10.34 2.54 24.74
C GLY A 13 -11.31 3.48 24.01
N SER A 14 -12.38 3.89 24.69
CA SER A 14 -13.36 4.83 24.16
C SER A 14 -12.77 6.23 23.93
N LEU A 15 -11.95 6.73 24.86
CA LEU A 15 -11.23 8.00 24.71
C LEU A 15 -10.25 7.95 23.53
N CYS A 16 -9.54 6.84 23.34
CA CYS A 16 -8.67 6.65 22.19
C CYS A 16 -9.45 6.66 20.86
N MET A 17 -10.60 5.99 20.79
CA MET A 17 -11.45 6.00 19.59
C MET A 17 -11.99 7.39 19.28
N ILE A 18 -12.40 8.15 20.30
CA ILE A 18 -12.86 9.54 20.14
C ILE A 18 -11.70 10.42 19.66
N ALA A 19 -10.51 10.27 20.23
CA ALA A 19 -9.33 11.02 19.80
C ALA A 19 -8.98 10.70 18.34
N LEU A 20 -8.96 9.42 17.95
CA LEU A 20 -8.75 9.03 16.56
C LEU A 20 -9.82 9.63 15.64
N TYR A 21 -11.10 9.61 16.04
CA TYR A 21 -12.17 10.20 15.23
C TYR A 21 -12.07 11.73 15.07
N LEU A 22 -11.66 12.43 16.14
CA LEU A 22 -11.53 13.88 16.13
C LEU A 22 -10.28 14.35 15.37
N PHE A 23 -9.17 13.64 15.55
CA PHE A 23 -7.84 14.03 15.04
C PHE A 23 -7.39 13.24 13.80
N ALA A 24 -8.13 12.24 13.34
CA ALA A 24 -7.83 11.60 12.07
C ALA A 24 -7.88 12.64 10.94
N PRO A 25 -6.87 12.68 10.07
CA PRO A 25 -6.89 13.54 8.89
C PRO A 25 -8.10 13.17 8.03
N ARG A 26 -9.03 14.13 7.88
CA ARG A 26 -10.25 13.96 7.08
C ARG A 26 -10.00 14.14 5.58
N THR A 27 -8.83 14.63 5.22
CA THR A 27 -8.40 14.83 3.84
C THR A 27 -7.45 13.71 3.45
N PRO A 28 -7.65 13.08 2.26
CA PRO A 28 -6.65 12.17 1.74
C PRO A 28 -5.31 12.91 1.59
N PRO A 29 -4.17 12.23 1.79
CA PRO A 29 -2.87 12.84 1.61
C PRO A 29 -2.72 13.34 0.17
N SER A 30 -2.06 14.47 0.02
CA SER A 30 -1.67 14.99 -1.30
C SER A 30 -0.66 14.07 -1.98
N ASP A 31 -0.54 14.15 -3.30
CA ASP A 31 0.44 13.36 -4.06
C ASP A 31 1.89 13.63 -3.60
N ALA A 32 2.18 14.84 -3.14
CA ALA A 32 3.48 15.20 -2.58
C ALA A 32 3.75 14.48 -1.25
N GLU A 33 2.78 14.49 -0.33
CA GLU A 33 2.88 13.79 0.95
C GLU A 33 2.96 12.27 0.76
N PHE A 34 2.22 11.74 -0.21
CA PHE A 34 2.27 10.33 -0.58
C PHE A 34 3.64 9.94 -1.13
N LYS A 35 4.17 10.69 -2.09
CA LYS A 35 5.53 10.51 -2.62
C LYS A 35 6.58 10.56 -1.51
N GLN A 36 6.51 11.56 -0.63
CA GLN A 36 7.43 11.72 0.48
C GLN A 36 7.36 10.54 1.46
N SER A 37 6.14 10.08 1.76
CA SER A 37 5.92 8.92 2.62
C SER A 37 6.52 7.65 2.01
N ALA A 38 6.30 7.41 0.71
CA ALA A 38 6.90 6.27 0.00
C ALA A 38 8.43 6.36 -0.04
N ALA A 39 8.99 7.53 -0.34
CA ALA A 39 10.43 7.76 -0.37
C ALA A 39 11.08 7.56 1.01
N THR A 40 10.37 7.89 2.09
CA THR A 40 10.83 7.67 3.46
C THR A 40 10.71 6.19 3.84
N PHE A 41 9.58 5.57 3.48
CA PHE A 41 9.31 4.16 3.75
C PHE A 41 10.37 3.24 3.14
N ILE A 42 10.76 3.45 1.88
CA ILE A 42 11.77 2.61 1.21
C ILE A 42 13.15 2.68 1.89
N LYS A 43 13.46 3.78 2.59
CA LYS A 43 14.73 3.94 3.32
C LYS A 43 14.75 3.20 4.64
N ARG A 44 13.60 2.76 5.18
CA ARG A 44 13.54 2.03 6.44
C ARG A 44 14.06 0.60 6.23
N PRO A 45 14.97 0.10 7.08
CA PRO A 45 15.42 -1.28 7.02
C PRO A 45 14.24 -2.26 7.17
N GLY A 46 14.14 -3.25 6.28
CA GLY A 46 13.07 -4.25 6.29
C GLY A 46 11.74 -3.80 5.68
N ALA A 47 11.61 -2.53 5.26
CA ALA A 47 10.34 -2.02 4.72
C ALA A 47 9.98 -2.63 3.37
N ALA A 48 10.96 -2.98 2.54
CA ALA A 48 10.73 -3.65 1.27
C ALA A 48 10.15 -5.05 1.47
N GLU A 49 10.68 -5.80 2.43
CA GLU A 49 10.20 -7.13 2.80
C GLU A 49 8.80 -7.07 3.43
N GLU A 50 8.58 -6.11 4.35
CA GLU A 50 7.28 -5.85 4.96
C GLU A 50 6.22 -5.51 3.90
N TRP A 51 6.58 -4.64 2.95
CA TRP A 51 5.70 -4.26 1.84
C TRP A 51 5.36 -5.45 0.93
N VAL A 52 6.37 -6.22 0.52
CA VAL A 52 6.15 -7.41 -0.32
C VAL A 52 5.23 -8.41 0.37
N ALA A 53 5.39 -8.61 1.69
CA ALA A 53 4.52 -9.52 2.45
C ALA A 53 3.05 -9.08 2.46
N ILE A 54 2.78 -7.77 2.47
CA ILE A 54 1.42 -7.20 2.43
C ILE A 54 0.86 -7.18 1.01
N CYS A 55 1.67 -6.77 0.03
CA CYS A 55 1.24 -6.54 -1.34
C CYS A 55 1.04 -7.86 -2.13
N ARG A 56 1.89 -8.86 -1.92
CA ARG A 56 1.81 -10.15 -2.62
C ARG A 56 0.42 -10.82 -2.55
N PRO A 57 -0.22 -11.00 -1.37
CA PRO A 57 -1.55 -11.62 -1.30
C PRO A 57 -2.65 -10.78 -1.97
N LEU A 58 -2.48 -9.47 -2.14
CA LEU A 58 -3.43 -8.61 -2.86
C LEU A 58 -3.32 -8.77 -4.39
N LEU A 59 -2.14 -9.14 -4.85
CA LEU A 59 -1.77 -9.30 -6.26
C LEU A 59 -2.04 -10.72 -6.79
N MET A 60 -1.90 -11.75 -5.94
CA MET A 60 -2.06 -13.14 -6.33
C MET A 60 -3.42 -13.50 -6.99
N PRO A 61 -4.59 -13.05 -6.50
CA PRO A 61 -5.87 -13.35 -7.13
C PRO A 61 -5.94 -12.86 -8.58
N GLN A 62 -5.45 -11.65 -8.85
CA GLN A 62 -5.41 -11.07 -10.20
C GLN A 62 -4.46 -11.83 -11.13
N LEU A 63 -3.31 -12.32 -10.65
CA LEU A 63 -2.41 -13.13 -11.48
C LEU A 63 -2.99 -14.48 -11.83
N LEU A 64 -3.70 -15.10 -10.87
CA LEU A 64 -4.37 -16.38 -11.08
C LEU A 64 -5.51 -16.24 -12.09
N GLU A 65 -6.26 -15.14 -12.05
CA GLU A 65 -7.31 -14.84 -13.04
C GLU A 65 -6.73 -14.53 -14.42
N ALA A 66 -5.67 -13.72 -14.48
CA ALA A 66 -5.05 -13.27 -15.73
C ALA A 66 -4.27 -14.38 -16.46
N LYS A 67 -3.62 -15.29 -15.71
CA LYS A 67 -2.91 -16.44 -16.30
C LYS A 67 -3.83 -17.64 -16.31
N HIS A 68 -4.63 -17.75 -17.37
CA HIS A 68 -5.42 -18.95 -17.68
C HIS A 68 -4.54 -20.21 -17.56
N GLU A 69 -5.09 -21.20 -16.86
CA GLU A 69 -4.58 -22.55 -16.55
C GLU A 69 -3.17 -22.91 -17.05
N GLY A 70 -2.25 -23.16 -16.10
CA GLY A 70 -0.95 -23.81 -16.38
C GLY A 70 0.28 -23.05 -15.91
N ALA A 71 0.14 -21.82 -15.40
CA ALA A 71 1.25 -21.13 -14.75
C ALA A 71 1.63 -21.80 -13.42
N LEU A 72 2.92 -22.08 -13.23
CA LEU A 72 3.42 -22.59 -11.95
C LEU A 72 3.21 -21.54 -10.85
N LEU A 73 2.66 -21.97 -9.71
CA LEU A 73 2.42 -21.09 -8.56
C LEU A 73 3.69 -20.34 -8.09
N SER A 74 4.85 -21.00 -8.19
CA SER A 74 6.15 -20.40 -7.89
C SER A 74 6.47 -19.22 -8.82
N THR A 75 6.14 -19.33 -10.11
CA THR A 75 6.32 -18.26 -11.09
C THR A 75 5.41 -17.08 -10.79
N LEU A 76 4.14 -17.34 -10.48
CA LEU A 76 3.18 -16.28 -10.10
C LEU A 76 3.59 -15.57 -8.81
N THR A 77 4.12 -16.33 -7.84
CA THR A 77 4.63 -15.77 -6.58
C THR A 77 5.81 -14.84 -6.83
N ALA A 78 6.78 -15.27 -7.65
CA ALA A 78 7.94 -14.44 -7.99
C ALA A 78 7.53 -13.17 -8.77
N GLU A 79 6.58 -13.29 -9.68
CA GLU A 79 6.02 -12.17 -10.46
C GLU A 79 5.29 -11.16 -9.54
N ALA A 80 4.50 -11.64 -8.58
CA ALA A 80 3.86 -10.79 -7.58
C ALA A 80 4.88 -10.04 -6.72
N GLU A 81 5.93 -10.72 -6.25
CA GLU A 81 6.98 -10.10 -5.43
C GLU A 81 7.76 -9.02 -6.19
N ASP A 82 8.11 -9.30 -7.45
CA ASP A 82 8.76 -8.33 -8.33
C ASP A 82 7.91 -7.08 -8.52
N VAL A 83 6.62 -7.25 -8.83
CA VAL A 83 5.70 -6.12 -9.02
C VAL A 83 5.54 -5.32 -7.74
N CYS A 84 5.43 -5.97 -6.58
CA CYS A 84 5.36 -5.28 -5.30
C CYS A 84 6.60 -4.42 -5.04
N ARG A 85 7.80 -4.90 -5.37
CA ARG A 85 9.03 -4.10 -5.25
C ARG A 85 9.05 -2.92 -6.22
N ARG A 86 8.60 -3.13 -7.46
CA ARG A 86 8.51 -2.07 -8.48
C ARG A 86 7.49 -0.99 -8.11
N PHE A 87 6.36 -1.37 -7.51
CA PHE A 87 5.33 -0.45 -7.05
C PHE A 87 5.90 0.64 -6.12
N SER A 88 6.65 0.24 -5.09
CA SER A 88 7.22 1.19 -4.13
C SER A 88 8.10 2.23 -4.85
N LYS A 89 8.91 1.74 -5.80
CA LYS A 89 9.81 2.58 -6.59
C LYS A 89 9.08 3.60 -7.46
N VAL A 90 8.06 3.18 -8.21
CA VAL A 90 7.31 4.12 -9.08
C VAL A 90 6.57 5.20 -8.29
N VAL A 91 6.07 4.87 -7.10
CA VAL A 91 5.46 5.85 -6.19
C VAL A 91 6.50 6.81 -5.63
N ALA A 92 7.64 6.31 -5.17
CA ALA A 92 8.72 7.16 -4.64
C ALA A 92 9.33 8.09 -5.70
N ASP A 93 9.42 7.62 -6.95
CA ASP A 93 9.81 8.43 -8.11
C ASP A 93 8.74 9.47 -8.49
N GLY A 94 7.52 9.35 -7.95
CA GLY A 94 6.38 10.20 -8.27
C GLY A 94 5.76 9.91 -9.65
N ARG A 95 6.07 8.75 -10.24
CA ARG A 95 5.50 8.31 -11.52
C ARG A 95 4.10 7.74 -11.36
N LEU A 96 3.73 7.36 -10.13
CA LEU A 96 2.39 6.88 -9.79
C LEU A 96 1.83 7.73 -8.64
N THR A 97 0.69 8.37 -8.87
CA THR A 97 0.06 9.26 -7.89
C THR A 97 -1.02 8.58 -7.06
N MET A 98 -1.39 9.18 -5.93
CA MET A 98 -2.44 8.65 -5.07
C MET A 98 -3.80 8.70 -5.78
N ILE A 99 -4.04 9.74 -6.56
CA ILE A 99 -5.27 9.87 -7.37
C ILE A 99 -5.38 8.72 -8.38
N GLU A 100 -4.30 8.36 -9.05
CA GLU A 100 -4.28 7.26 -10.02
C GLU A 100 -4.60 5.91 -9.35
N ILE A 101 -4.03 5.66 -8.17
CA ILE A 101 -4.31 4.47 -7.37
C ILE A 101 -5.79 4.43 -6.94
N ASN A 102 -6.30 5.54 -6.38
CA ASN A 102 -7.67 5.62 -5.88
C ASN A 102 -8.73 5.62 -6.99
N SER A 103 -8.36 6.02 -8.20
CA SER A 103 -9.25 5.99 -9.37
C SER A 103 -9.49 4.57 -9.91
N HIS A 104 -8.66 3.60 -9.53
CA HIS A 104 -8.85 2.21 -9.90
C HIS A 104 -9.82 1.50 -8.97
N GLN A 105 -10.89 0.96 -9.55
CA GLN A 105 -11.82 0.10 -8.82
C GLN A 105 -11.33 -1.35 -8.88
N GLY A 106 -10.48 -1.73 -7.93
CA GLY A 106 -9.99 -3.10 -7.80
C GLY A 106 -8.71 -3.21 -6.96
N PRO A 107 -8.28 -4.44 -6.60
CA PRO A 107 -6.95 -4.65 -6.03
C PRO A 107 -5.86 -4.11 -6.99
N LEU A 108 -4.73 -3.68 -6.42
CA LEU A 108 -3.59 -3.05 -7.11
C LEU A 108 -3.35 -3.66 -8.51
N PRO A 109 -3.65 -2.95 -9.61
CA PRO A 109 -3.53 -3.55 -10.92
C PRO A 109 -2.07 -3.52 -11.35
N PHE A 110 -1.53 -4.69 -11.69
CA PHE A 110 -0.20 -4.84 -12.30
C PHE A 110 0.06 -3.84 -13.42
N LYS A 111 -0.95 -3.63 -14.26
CA LYS A 111 -0.91 -2.72 -15.41
C LYS A 111 -0.65 -1.26 -15.02
N VAL A 112 -1.12 -0.82 -13.84
CA VAL A 112 -0.88 0.54 -13.35
C VAL A 112 0.60 0.78 -13.04
N VAL A 113 1.28 -0.24 -12.50
CA VAL A 113 2.74 -0.18 -12.26
C VAL A 113 3.47 -0.14 -13.59
N GLU A 114 3.14 -1.03 -14.52
CA GLU A 114 3.80 -1.07 -15.84
C GLU A 114 3.62 0.22 -16.63
N ASP A 115 2.41 0.79 -16.64
CA ASP A 115 2.11 2.05 -17.32
C ASP A 115 2.81 3.24 -16.61
N ALA A 116 2.97 3.19 -15.28
CA ALA A 116 3.77 4.17 -14.54
C ALA A 116 5.27 4.08 -14.87
N GLU A 117 5.83 2.87 -15.03
CA GLU A 117 7.25 2.68 -15.35
C GLU A 117 7.63 3.25 -16.72
N ARG A 118 6.71 3.22 -17.68
CA ARG A 118 6.91 3.77 -19.04
C ARG A 118 6.98 5.29 -19.07
N ARG A 119 6.48 5.98 -18.04
CA ARG A 119 6.50 7.44 -17.96
C ARG A 119 7.87 7.94 -17.47
N PRO A 120 8.39 9.04 -18.01
CA PRO A 120 9.54 9.71 -17.40
C PRO A 120 9.17 10.18 -15.98
N PRO A 121 10.11 10.20 -15.02
CA PRO A 121 9.88 10.83 -13.73
C PRO A 121 9.43 12.28 -13.93
N PRO A 122 8.45 12.79 -13.17
CA PRO A 122 8.12 14.20 -13.21
C PRO A 122 9.37 15.02 -12.86
N ALA A 123 9.70 16.01 -13.68
CA ALA A 123 10.79 16.93 -13.43
C ALA A 123 10.59 17.58 -12.06
N GLY A 124 11.61 17.50 -11.20
CA GLY A 124 11.53 17.89 -9.80
C GLY A 124 10.96 19.31 -9.62
N ARG A 125 9.87 19.41 -8.85
CA ARG A 125 9.50 20.61 -8.11
C ARG A 125 9.92 20.42 -6.66
#